data_AF-A0A2E0QX47-F1
#
_entry.id   AF-A0A2E0QX47-F1
#
_cell.length_a   1.000
_cell.length_b   1.000
_cell.length_c   1.000
_cell.angle_alpha   90.00
_cell.angle_beta   90.00
_cell.angle_gamma   90.00
#
_symmetry.space_group_name_H-M   'P 1'
#
loop_
_entity.id
_entity.type
_entity.pdbx_description
1 polymer ?
#
loop_
_entity_poly.entity_id
_entity_poly.type
_entity_poly.pdbx_seq_one_letter_code
_entity_poly.pdbx_strand_id
1 'polypeptide(L)'
;MIRLGCCWLLLLLFSVGNSVGESKYTPEQLSKWLDRFPQADANRDGVLTSEEADQYRKSVLKGQKGKGKTGGGAPRTFSVDPRWESSDFPETAVFRKSPEEIASIYQEVVGAGKKAVVSHEKPENGVLRIIGTGHSFMAPGYNSLLRICRADGFEQPLYTHIGGGMTGSTRYKWEQENGIFQFEGKPVPKLLASIANADWDVMTWGPYFNDEIEYYTCWIDFCLKYQPNMKFYLSDAWIQLYQLEENPESEEFFTEEVIEKLGQEKRDLYGNLMKKVREMYPDKVFILPTSDAMTLAAKYYVRGELPQVEGIHKVIGGKERSLWRDQLGHLGPGFDRLEGYVFYATLYGKSPELIDKEVDFGGKGDYPGPDLDKMFRKIAWEAVTGHPLSGVVDEDGDGMADVVSE
;
A
#
# COMPACT_ATOMS: atom_id res chain seq x y z
N MET A 1 25.10 -14.78 -18.02
CA MET A 1 24.62 -13.63 -17.21
C MET A 1 23.16 -13.39 -17.56
N ILE A 2 22.24 -13.99 -16.81
CA ILE A 2 20.82 -14.10 -17.16
C ILE A 2 20.00 -13.11 -16.30
N ARG A 3 19.17 -12.32 -16.99
CA ARG A 3 18.22 -11.34 -16.47
C ARG A 3 17.22 -11.99 -15.50
N LEU A 4 17.17 -11.52 -14.27
CA LEU A 4 16.25 -11.97 -13.20
C LEU A 4 15.08 -11.00 -12.94
N GLY A 5 14.82 -10.04 -13.84
CA GLY A 5 13.89 -8.93 -13.59
C GLY A 5 12.43 -9.08 -14.04
N CYS A 6 12.06 -10.12 -14.81
CA CYS A 6 10.76 -10.11 -15.52
C CYS A 6 9.58 -10.82 -14.84
N CYS A 7 9.72 -11.43 -13.66
CA CYS A 7 8.66 -12.29 -13.11
C CYS A 7 7.53 -11.58 -12.32
N TRP A 8 7.66 -10.29 -12.01
CA TRP A 8 6.73 -9.62 -11.07
C TRP A 8 5.48 -8.99 -11.72
N LEU A 9 5.44 -8.83 -13.04
CA LEU A 9 4.36 -8.11 -13.73
C LEU A 9 3.09 -8.94 -14.01
N LEU A 10 3.07 -10.23 -13.64
CA LEU A 10 2.09 -11.19 -14.15
C LEU A 10 0.77 -11.28 -13.35
N LEU A 11 0.69 -10.65 -12.17
CA LEU A 11 -0.42 -10.84 -11.23
C LEU A 11 -1.58 -9.82 -11.36
N LEU A 12 -1.43 -8.75 -12.15
CA LEU A 12 -2.41 -7.64 -12.19
C LEU A 12 -3.29 -7.57 -13.45
N LEU A 13 -3.21 -8.52 -14.38
CA LEU A 13 -3.94 -8.45 -15.67
C LEU A 13 -5.06 -9.48 -15.88
N PHE A 14 -5.44 -10.27 -14.86
CA PHE A 14 -6.46 -11.32 -15.05
C PHE A 14 -7.61 -11.22 -14.06
N SER A 15 -8.44 -10.20 -14.27
CA SER A 15 -9.82 -10.22 -13.83
C SER A 15 -10.72 -9.89 -15.02
N VAL A 16 -11.52 -10.89 -15.44
CA VAL A 16 -12.87 -10.84 -16.06
C VAL A 16 -13.02 -11.93 -17.14
N GLY A 17 -14.10 -12.70 -17.04
CA GLY A 17 -14.70 -13.42 -18.18
C GLY A 17 -14.75 -14.95 -18.08
N ASN A 18 -15.76 -15.49 -17.40
CA ASN A 18 -16.27 -16.83 -17.73
C ASN A 18 -17.20 -16.69 -18.94
N SER A 19 -16.75 -17.13 -20.11
CA SER A 19 -17.64 -17.53 -21.21
C SER A 19 -17.02 -18.71 -21.95
N VAL A 20 -17.86 -19.69 -22.26
CA VAL A 20 -17.47 -20.95 -22.92
C VAL A 20 -17.49 -20.69 -24.43
N GLY A 21 -16.35 -20.90 -25.11
CA GLY A 21 -16.30 -21.05 -26.57
C GLY A 21 -15.42 -20.06 -27.37
N GLU A 22 -14.81 -19.05 -26.74
CA GLU A 22 -13.87 -18.13 -27.41
C GLU A 22 -12.47 -18.26 -26.81
N SER A 23 -11.43 -18.08 -27.64
CA SER A 23 -10.04 -18.07 -27.19
C SER A 23 -9.88 -17.02 -26.08
N LYS A 24 -9.42 -17.47 -24.91
CA LYS A 24 -9.33 -16.70 -23.66
C LYS A 24 -8.50 -15.41 -23.76
N TYR A 25 -7.69 -15.27 -24.81
CA TYR A 25 -6.82 -14.13 -25.08
C TYR A 25 -6.94 -13.69 -26.54
N THR A 26 -6.77 -12.40 -26.81
CA THR A 26 -6.76 -11.88 -28.17
C THR A 26 -5.40 -12.17 -28.87
N PRO A 27 -5.36 -12.27 -30.21
CA PRO A 27 -4.10 -12.47 -30.95
C PRO A 27 -3.04 -11.40 -30.64
N GLU A 28 -3.47 -10.16 -30.42
CA GLU A 28 -2.59 -9.03 -30.07
C GLU A 28 -1.99 -9.18 -28.67
N GLN A 29 -2.73 -9.75 -27.71
CA GLN A 29 -2.20 -10.07 -26.38
C GLN A 29 -1.16 -11.17 -26.46
N LEU A 30 -1.42 -12.23 -27.22
CA LEU A 30 -0.51 -13.36 -27.40
C LEU A 30 0.79 -12.93 -28.10
N SER A 31 0.72 -12.09 -29.13
CA SER A 31 1.89 -11.52 -29.80
C SER A 31 2.74 -10.66 -28.85
N LYS A 32 2.12 -9.77 -28.06
CA LYS A 32 2.82 -8.99 -27.04
C LYS A 32 3.46 -9.86 -25.96
N TRP A 33 2.87 -11.01 -25.64
CA TRP A 33 3.45 -11.95 -24.68
C TRP A 33 4.61 -12.73 -25.28
N LEU A 34 4.54 -13.09 -26.56
CA LEU A 34 5.64 -13.73 -27.27
C LEU A 34 6.90 -12.85 -27.28
N ASP A 35 6.75 -11.54 -27.54
CA ASP A 35 7.86 -10.59 -27.51
C ASP A 35 8.53 -10.50 -26.13
N ARG A 36 7.73 -10.61 -25.06
CA ARG A 36 8.20 -10.48 -23.67
C ARG A 36 8.69 -11.80 -23.09
N PHE A 37 8.13 -12.91 -23.56
CA PHE A 37 8.41 -14.26 -23.08
C PHE A 37 8.57 -15.22 -24.28
N PRO A 38 9.67 -15.11 -25.06
CA PRO A 38 9.90 -16.01 -26.21
C PRO A 38 9.87 -17.50 -25.84
N GLN A 39 10.24 -17.82 -24.60
CA GLN A 39 10.22 -19.16 -24.03
C GLN A 39 8.80 -19.73 -23.78
N ALA A 40 7.75 -18.94 -23.95
CA ALA A 40 6.36 -19.39 -23.86
C ALA A 40 5.92 -20.14 -25.12
N ASP A 41 6.54 -19.85 -26.27
CA ASP A 41 6.38 -20.58 -27.52
C ASP A 41 7.16 -21.90 -27.43
N ALA A 42 6.41 -22.97 -27.11
CA ALA A 42 6.99 -24.26 -26.75
C ALA A 42 7.41 -25.05 -27.98
N ASN A 43 6.67 -24.91 -29.08
CA ASN A 43 6.94 -25.60 -30.34
C ASN A 43 7.91 -24.80 -31.24
N ARG A 44 8.21 -23.54 -30.90
CA ARG A 44 9.10 -22.60 -31.60
C ARG A 44 8.64 -22.27 -33.02
N ASP A 45 7.33 -22.23 -33.23
CA ASP A 45 6.75 -21.89 -34.54
C ASP A 45 6.60 -20.36 -34.75
N GLY A 46 6.91 -19.56 -33.73
CA GLY A 46 6.84 -18.11 -33.79
C GLY A 46 5.44 -17.54 -33.56
N VAL A 47 4.47 -18.35 -33.12
CA VAL A 47 3.09 -17.94 -32.83
C VAL A 47 2.63 -18.51 -31.50
N LEU A 48 2.50 -17.64 -30.49
CA LEU A 48 2.05 -18.08 -29.16
C LEU A 48 0.55 -18.42 -29.15
N THR A 49 0.21 -19.67 -28.82
CA THR A 49 -1.19 -20.10 -28.63
C THR A 49 -1.69 -19.86 -27.20
N SER A 50 -3.02 -19.87 -27.01
CA SER A 50 -3.62 -19.73 -25.67
C SER A 50 -3.22 -20.88 -24.74
N GLU A 51 -3.13 -22.09 -25.28
CA GLU A 51 -2.68 -23.29 -24.57
C GLU A 51 -1.23 -23.17 -24.12
N GLU A 52 -0.34 -22.69 -24.99
CA GLU A 52 1.08 -22.48 -24.66
C GLU A 52 1.26 -21.38 -23.62
N ALA A 53 0.53 -20.28 -23.73
CA ALA A 53 0.53 -19.22 -22.74
C ALA A 53 0.08 -19.73 -21.35
N ASP A 54 -0.98 -20.54 -21.29
CA ASP A 54 -1.47 -21.14 -20.05
C ASP A 54 -0.51 -22.21 -19.49
N GLN A 55 0.16 -22.99 -20.35
CA GLN A 55 1.18 -23.95 -19.94
C GLN A 55 2.44 -23.27 -19.41
N TYR A 56 2.90 -22.22 -20.07
CA TYR A 56 4.02 -21.41 -19.62
C TYR A 56 3.71 -20.71 -18.29
N ARG A 57 2.50 -20.17 -18.13
CA ARG A 57 2.02 -19.65 -16.84
C ARG A 57 2.06 -20.72 -15.74
N LYS A 58 1.55 -21.92 -16.02
CA LYS A 58 1.57 -23.04 -15.06
C LYS A 58 2.99 -23.51 -14.74
N SER A 59 3.93 -23.46 -15.71
CA SER A 59 5.31 -23.86 -15.51
C SER A 59 6.10 -22.83 -14.69
N VAL A 60 5.84 -21.53 -14.87
CA VAL A 60 6.39 -20.45 -14.03
C VAL A 60 5.84 -20.55 -12.60
N LEU A 61 4.53 -20.80 -12.43
CA LEU A 61 3.91 -21.03 -11.12
C LEU A 61 4.41 -22.32 -10.44
N LYS A 62 4.65 -23.39 -11.20
CA LYS A 62 5.29 -24.62 -10.69
C LYS A 62 6.78 -24.42 -10.38
N GLY A 63 7.48 -23.59 -11.16
CA GLY A 63 8.87 -23.20 -10.93
C GLY A 63 9.05 -22.42 -9.63
N GLN A 64 8.04 -21.66 -9.19
CA GLN A 64 7.98 -21.06 -7.85
C GLN A 64 7.72 -22.09 -6.74
N LYS A 65 6.90 -23.13 -6.98
CA LYS A 65 6.70 -24.23 -6.02
C LYS A 65 7.92 -25.17 -5.90
N GLY A 66 8.78 -25.24 -6.93
CA GLY A 66 9.94 -26.13 -6.99
C GLY A 66 11.28 -25.53 -6.54
N LYS A 67 11.35 -24.22 -6.26
CA LYS A 67 12.58 -23.51 -5.84
C LYS A 67 12.41 -22.72 -4.54
N GLY A 68 11.70 -23.28 -3.57
CA GLY A 68 11.54 -22.63 -2.27
C GLY A 68 10.89 -23.53 -1.23
N LYS A 69 11.60 -24.57 -0.79
CA LYS A 69 11.41 -25.16 0.54
C LYS A 69 12.13 -24.30 1.62
N THR A 70 12.20 -22.99 1.39
CA THR A 70 12.60 -21.93 2.32
C THR A 70 11.77 -20.70 1.97
N GLY A 71 10.98 -20.20 2.93
CA GLY A 71 10.13 -19.02 2.77
C GLY A 71 10.95 -17.74 2.67
N GLY A 72 11.38 -17.36 1.47
CA GLY A 72 12.11 -16.11 1.24
C GLY A 72 11.20 -14.90 1.42
N GLY A 73 11.45 -14.11 2.47
CA GLY A 73 10.80 -12.80 2.68
C GLY A 73 11.12 -11.77 1.59
N ALA A 74 10.51 -10.59 1.67
CA ALA A 74 10.80 -9.50 0.73
C ALA A 74 12.28 -9.08 0.80
N PRO A 75 12.92 -8.71 -0.33
CA PRO A 75 14.30 -8.25 -0.33
C PRO A 75 14.48 -7.03 0.59
N ARG A 76 15.37 -7.16 1.58
CA ARG A 76 15.69 -6.08 2.54
C ARG A 76 17.00 -5.40 2.28
N THR A 77 17.87 -6.04 1.51
CA THR A 77 19.13 -5.47 1.04
C THR A 77 19.03 -5.26 -0.46
N PHE A 78 19.33 -4.05 -0.88
CA PHE A 78 19.28 -3.64 -2.28
C PHE A 78 20.21 -2.47 -2.51
N SER A 79 20.69 -2.34 -3.74
CA SER A 79 21.52 -1.20 -4.14
C SER A 79 20.65 0.02 -4.29
N VAL A 80 21.07 1.12 -3.66
CA VAL A 80 20.56 2.46 -3.90
C VAL A 80 21.58 3.20 -4.76
N ASP A 81 21.13 4.06 -5.67
CA ASP A 81 22.04 4.88 -6.47
C ASP A 81 22.71 5.92 -5.54
N PRO A 82 24.05 6.05 -5.51
CA PRO A 82 24.74 6.96 -4.59
C PRO A 82 24.32 8.43 -4.71
N ARG A 83 23.70 8.83 -5.83
CA ARG A 83 23.20 10.20 -6.02
C ARG A 83 22.02 10.55 -5.10
N TRP A 84 21.42 9.59 -4.40
CA TRP A 84 20.50 9.87 -3.30
C TRP A 84 21.21 10.61 -2.14
N GLU A 85 22.49 10.33 -1.88
CA GLU A 85 23.25 10.96 -0.77
C GLU A 85 23.48 12.46 -1.01
N SER A 86 23.65 12.88 -2.27
CA SER A 86 23.84 14.29 -2.62
C SER A 86 22.54 15.00 -3.02
N SER A 87 21.44 14.24 -3.18
CA SER A 87 20.20 14.72 -3.82
C SER A 87 20.41 15.40 -5.19
N ASP A 88 21.52 15.08 -5.86
CA ASP A 88 21.89 15.64 -7.16
C ASP A 88 21.28 14.81 -8.29
N PHE A 89 19.96 14.96 -8.47
CA PHE A 89 19.22 14.25 -9.51
C PHE A 89 19.49 14.84 -10.90
N PRO A 90 19.54 14.00 -11.96
CA PRO A 90 19.74 14.45 -13.34
C PRO A 90 18.85 15.63 -13.76
N GLU A 91 19.37 16.51 -14.63
CA GLU A 91 18.60 17.61 -15.25
C GLU A 91 17.43 17.12 -16.13
N THR A 92 17.51 15.85 -16.55
CA THR A 92 16.45 15.14 -17.29
C THR A 92 15.27 14.73 -16.40
N ALA A 93 15.41 14.80 -15.06
CA ALA A 93 14.38 14.38 -14.13
C ALA A 93 13.08 15.18 -14.32
N VAL A 94 11.95 14.46 -14.36
CA VAL A 94 10.65 15.05 -14.73
C VAL A 94 10.17 16.12 -13.74
N PHE A 95 10.45 16.00 -12.44
CA PHE A 95 10.04 16.97 -11.43
C PHE A 95 10.57 18.40 -11.68
N ARG A 96 11.63 18.53 -12.49
CA ARG A 96 12.23 19.83 -12.88
C ARG A 96 11.48 20.52 -14.03
N LYS A 97 10.54 19.84 -14.70
CA LYS A 97 9.81 20.34 -15.87
C LYS A 97 8.59 21.19 -15.48
N SER A 98 8.01 21.92 -16.45
CA SER A 98 6.75 22.64 -16.22
C SER A 98 5.58 21.67 -16.02
N PRO A 99 4.49 22.06 -15.34
CA PRO A 99 3.30 21.22 -15.21
C PRO A 99 2.79 20.64 -16.54
N GLU A 100 2.75 21.46 -17.59
CA GLU A 100 2.29 21.08 -18.92
C GLU A 100 3.22 20.06 -19.58
N GLU A 101 4.54 20.25 -19.43
CA GLU A 101 5.54 19.31 -19.93
C GLU A 101 5.44 17.95 -19.20
N ILE A 102 5.27 17.95 -17.88
CA ILE A 102 5.08 16.73 -17.09
C ILE A 102 3.84 15.97 -17.58
N ALA A 103 2.72 16.68 -17.77
CA ALA A 103 1.47 16.10 -18.27
C ALA A 103 1.64 15.55 -19.69
N SER A 104 2.35 16.26 -20.57
CA SER A 104 2.64 15.80 -21.94
C SER A 104 3.49 14.53 -21.95
N ILE A 105 4.55 14.47 -21.14
CA ILE A 105 5.40 13.27 -20.99
C ILE A 105 4.53 12.08 -20.55
N TYR A 106 3.66 12.27 -19.56
CA TYR A 106 2.81 11.16 -19.12
C TYR A 106 1.75 10.78 -20.15
N GLN A 107 1.23 11.75 -20.92
CA GLN A 107 0.28 11.50 -22.01
C GLN A 107 0.86 10.58 -23.09
N GLU A 108 2.13 10.74 -23.43
CA GLU A 108 2.86 9.84 -24.34
C GLU A 108 2.96 8.42 -23.77
N VAL A 109 3.17 8.28 -22.46
CA VAL A 109 3.29 6.99 -21.78
C VAL A 109 1.95 6.25 -21.73
N VAL A 110 0.85 6.93 -21.43
CA VAL A 110 -0.47 6.28 -21.31
C VAL A 110 -1.16 6.06 -22.66
N GLY A 111 -0.74 6.80 -23.69
CA GLY A 111 -1.25 6.73 -25.05
C GLY A 111 -2.57 7.48 -25.24
N ALA A 112 -3.00 7.58 -26.50
CA ALA A 112 -4.24 8.26 -26.87
C ALA A 112 -5.47 7.61 -26.21
N GLY A 113 -6.42 8.44 -25.77
CA GLY A 113 -7.69 7.99 -25.17
C GLY A 113 -7.66 7.79 -23.65
N LYS A 114 -6.50 7.95 -23.00
CA LYS A 114 -6.39 8.02 -21.53
C LYS A 114 -6.02 9.43 -21.10
N LYS A 115 -6.54 9.87 -19.95
CA LYS A 115 -6.19 11.16 -19.35
C LYS A 115 -4.87 11.03 -18.60
N ALA A 116 -3.89 11.87 -18.94
CA ALA A 116 -2.64 11.98 -18.19
C ALA A 116 -2.83 12.67 -16.83
N VAL A 117 -3.69 13.68 -16.77
CA VAL A 117 -4.01 14.38 -15.52
C VAL A 117 -5.31 13.84 -14.96
N VAL A 118 -5.26 13.35 -13.72
CA VAL A 118 -6.44 13.08 -12.92
C VAL A 118 -6.69 14.28 -12.02
N SER A 119 -7.93 14.75 -12.04
CA SER A 119 -8.40 15.83 -11.18
C SER A 119 -9.77 15.46 -10.63
N HIS A 120 -10.05 15.99 -9.45
CA HIS A 120 -11.34 15.88 -8.79
C HIS A 120 -11.78 17.29 -8.40
N GLU A 121 -13.05 17.61 -8.66
CA GLU A 121 -13.63 18.85 -8.15
C GLU A 121 -13.50 18.89 -6.63
N LYS A 122 -13.36 20.09 -6.05
CA LYS A 122 -13.25 20.26 -4.60
C LYS A 122 -14.49 19.63 -3.95
N PRO A 123 -14.34 18.56 -3.16
CA PRO A 123 -15.47 17.92 -2.51
C PRO A 123 -16.10 18.82 -1.44
N GLU A 124 -17.38 18.63 -1.15
CA GLU A 124 -18.06 19.29 -0.04
C GLU A 124 -17.66 18.66 1.31
N ASN A 125 -18.02 19.34 2.41
CA ASN A 125 -18.03 18.79 3.77
C ASN A 125 -16.71 18.19 4.27
N GLY A 126 -15.56 18.73 3.82
CA GLY A 126 -14.24 18.30 4.30
C GLY A 126 -13.71 17.00 3.70
N VAL A 127 -14.37 16.45 2.66
CA VAL A 127 -13.86 15.27 1.95
C VAL A 127 -12.53 15.59 1.26
N LEU A 128 -11.53 14.75 1.48
CA LEU A 128 -10.15 14.98 1.05
C LEU A 128 -9.90 14.41 -0.35
N ARG A 129 -9.10 15.08 -1.18
CA ARG A 129 -8.52 14.52 -2.41
C ARG A 129 -7.19 13.87 -2.05
N ILE A 130 -7.15 12.54 -2.10
CA ILE A 130 -6.00 11.75 -1.65
C ILE A 130 -5.21 11.24 -2.84
N ILE A 131 -3.90 11.52 -2.82
CA ILE A 131 -2.94 10.88 -3.70
C ILE A 131 -2.01 9.97 -2.90
N GLY A 132 -1.45 8.92 -3.49
CA GLY A 132 -0.52 8.09 -2.73
C GLY A 132 0.29 7.07 -3.49
N THR A 133 1.37 6.63 -2.87
CA THR A 133 2.14 5.46 -3.29
C THR A 133 1.91 4.30 -2.33
N GLY A 134 2.52 3.16 -2.61
CA GLY A 134 2.53 2.06 -1.66
C GLY A 134 2.65 0.71 -2.34
N HIS A 135 2.65 -0.32 -1.50
CA HIS A 135 2.75 -1.70 -1.92
C HIS A 135 1.60 -2.55 -1.39
N SER A 136 1.78 -3.88 -1.38
CA SER A 136 0.76 -4.84 -0.96
C SER A 136 0.31 -4.71 0.50
N PHE A 137 1.00 -3.90 1.32
CA PHE A 137 0.63 -3.57 2.70
C PHE A 137 -0.13 -2.23 2.82
N MET A 138 -0.32 -1.52 1.70
CA MET A 138 -1.14 -0.29 1.61
C MET A 138 -2.40 -0.50 0.77
N ALA A 139 -2.29 -1.38 -0.23
CA ALA A 139 -3.38 -1.67 -1.15
C ALA A 139 -4.68 -2.10 -0.45
N PRO A 140 -4.67 -2.92 0.63
CA PRO A 140 -5.92 -3.28 1.30
C PRO A 140 -6.58 -2.07 1.98
N GLY A 141 -5.83 -1.27 2.74
CA GLY A 141 -6.30 -0.01 3.34
C GLY A 141 -6.93 0.95 2.33
N TYR A 142 -6.27 1.19 1.19
CA TYR A 142 -6.84 1.99 0.10
C TYR A 142 -8.18 1.47 -0.41
N ASN A 143 -8.33 0.15 -0.58
CA ASN A 143 -9.56 -0.44 -1.09
C ASN A 143 -10.71 -0.39 -0.06
N SER A 144 -10.38 -0.64 1.21
CA SER A 144 -11.33 -0.60 2.32
C SER A 144 -11.81 0.82 2.60
N LEU A 145 -10.92 1.81 2.54
CA LEU A 145 -11.24 3.22 2.73
C LEU A 145 -12.39 3.66 1.82
N LEU A 146 -12.36 3.31 0.53
CA LEU A 146 -13.43 3.67 -0.41
C LEU A 146 -14.81 3.18 0.04
N ARG A 147 -14.87 1.99 0.64
CA ARG A 147 -16.13 1.37 1.08
C ARG A 147 -16.60 1.98 2.40
N ILE A 148 -15.67 2.24 3.30
CA ILE A 148 -15.93 2.88 4.60
C ILE A 148 -16.49 4.29 4.37
N CYS A 149 -15.84 5.10 3.51
CA CYS A 149 -16.33 6.44 3.18
C CYS A 149 -17.74 6.41 2.58
N ARG A 150 -18.06 5.43 1.71
CA ARG A 150 -19.43 5.27 1.17
C ARG A 150 -20.46 4.98 2.25
N ALA A 151 -20.11 4.14 3.23
CA ALA A 151 -20.97 3.86 4.35
C ALA A 151 -21.19 5.12 5.21
N ASP A 152 -20.16 5.95 5.39
CA ASP A 152 -20.28 7.25 6.06
C ASP A 152 -21.03 8.30 5.21
N GLY A 153 -21.17 8.08 3.91
CA GLY A 153 -22.07 8.84 3.04
C GLY A 153 -21.40 9.63 1.92
N PHE A 154 -20.12 9.38 1.61
CA PHE A 154 -19.42 10.07 0.52
C PHE A 154 -18.51 9.16 -0.30
N GLU A 155 -18.27 9.53 -1.56
CA GLU A 155 -17.26 8.89 -2.39
C GLU A 155 -15.89 9.52 -2.13
N GLN A 156 -14.86 8.69 -1.93
CA GLN A 156 -13.51 9.14 -1.67
C GLN A 156 -12.73 9.38 -2.98
N PRO A 157 -12.32 10.62 -3.32
CA PRO A 157 -11.38 10.85 -4.40
C PRO A 157 -10.00 10.30 -4.01
N LEU A 158 -9.54 9.29 -4.76
CA LEU A 158 -8.31 8.58 -4.49
C LEU A 158 -7.57 8.27 -5.79
N TYR A 159 -6.29 8.64 -5.86
CA TYR A 159 -5.42 8.31 -6.99
C TYR A 159 -4.07 7.78 -6.52
N THR A 160 -3.73 6.56 -6.93
CA THR A 160 -2.56 5.86 -6.39
C THR A 160 -1.61 5.36 -7.48
N HIS A 161 -0.32 5.31 -7.15
CA HIS A 161 0.69 4.60 -7.92
C HIS A 161 1.29 3.50 -7.04
N ILE A 162 0.67 2.33 -7.08
CA ILE A 162 1.06 1.17 -6.28
C ILE A 162 1.97 0.20 -7.06
N GLY A 163 2.74 -0.62 -6.33
CA GLY A 163 3.58 -1.70 -6.86
C GLY A 163 3.66 -2.89 -5.92
N GLY A 164 4.29 -3.99 -6.33
CA GLY A 164 4.56 -5.14 -5.45
C GLY A 164 5.89 -4.98 -4.73
N GLY A 165 5.94 -5.18 -3.41
CA GLY A 165 7.15 -5.05 -2.59
C GLY A 165 7.88 -3.71 -2.84
N MET A 166 9.18 -3.77 -3.08
CA MET A 166 10.03 -2.58 -3.32
C MET A 166 9.53 -1.70 -4.46
N THR A 167 8.85 -2.26 -5.47
CA THR A 167 8.37 -1.47 -6.61
C THR A 167 7.24 -0.50 -6.25
N GLY A 168 6.70 -0.63 -5.04
CA GLY A 168 5.72 0.28 -4.44
C GLY A 168 6.31 1.25 -3.41
N SER A 169 7.61 1.17 -3.10
CA SER A 169 8.23 2.04 -2.09
C SER A 169 8.30 3.48 -2.57
N THR A 170 8.36 4.42 -1.61
CA THR A 170 8.44 5.86 -1.86
C THR A 170 9.61 6.22 -2.76
N ARG A 171 10.81 5.68 -2.49
CA ARG A 171 12.00 5.83 -3.33
C ARG A 171 11.80 5.33 -4.74
N TYR A 172 11.36 4.08 -4.89
CA TYR A 172 11.22 3.44 -6.20
C TYR A 172 10.22 4.20 -7.08
N LYS A 173 9.12 4.66 -6.49
CA LYS A 173 8.13 5.47 -7.21
C LYS A 173 8.69 6.83 -7.58
N TRP A 174 9.47 7.49 -6.73
CA TRP A 174 10.15 8.73 -7.11
C TRP A 174 11.04 8.54 -8.33
N GLU A 175 11.88 7.50 -8.34
CA GLU A 175 12.77 7.19 -9.47
C GLU A 175 11.99 6.91 -10.75
N GLN A 176 10.91 6.13 -10.63
CA GLN A 176 10.06 5.74 -11.75
C GLN A 176 9.31 6.93 -12.35
N GLU A 177 8.75 7.79 -11.50
CA GLU A 177 8.03 9.00 -11.93
C GLU A 177 8.96 9.96 -12.67
N ASN A 178 10.19 10.08 -12.18
CA ASN A 178 11.18 10.98 -12.73
C ASN A 178 11.96 10.43 -13.92
N GLY A 179 11.91 9.12 -14.17
CA GLY A 179 12.70 8.50 -15.23
C GLY A 179 14.19 8.62 -14.99
N ILE A 180 14.64 8.47 -13.75
CA ILE A 180 16.05 8.56 -13.34
C ILE A 180 16.61 7.20 -12.94
N PHE A 181 17.94 7.08 -12.94
CA PHE A 181 18.67 5.90 -12.50
C PHE A 181 18.28 4.65 -13.30
N GLN A 182 17.69 3.63 -12.66
CA GLN A 182 17.23 2.43 -13.36
C GLN A 182 16.10 2.71 -14.38
N PHE A 183 15.48 3.89 -14.33
CA PHE A 183 14.45 4.34 -15.26
C PHE A 183 14.94 5.40 -16.26
N GLU A 184 16.25 5.62 -16.39
CA GLU A 184 16.81 6.65 -17.26
C GLU A 184 16.17 6.66 -18.65
N GLY A 185 15.58 7.80 -19.02
CA GLY A 185 14.89 8.01 -20.30
C GLY A 185 13.54 7.30 -20.45
N LYS A 186 12.98 6.72 -19.39
CA LYS A 186 11.68 6.02 -19.38
C LYS A 186 10.82 6.42 -18.17
N PRO A 187 10.51 7.72 -18.00
CA PRO A 187 9.67 8.18 -16.90
C PRO A 187 8.25 7.63 -17.00
N VAL A 188 7.59 7.49 -15.85
CA VAL A 188 6.14 7.24 -15.75
C VAL A 188 5.57 8.25 -14.73
N PRO A 189 5.43 9.54 -15.12
CA PRO A 189 5.11 10.62 -14.18
C PRO A 189 3.60 10.68 -13.86
N LYS A 190 3.07 9.56 -13.38
CA LYS A 190 1.65 9.36 -13.09
C LYS A 190 1.14 10.34 -12.03
N LEU A 191 1.80 10.36 -10.87
CA LEU A 191 1.43 11.23 -9.77
C LEU A 191 1.95 12.65 -9.99
N LEU A 192 3.19 12.82 -10.49
CA LEU A 192 3.76 14.15 -10.74
C LEU A 192 2.89 14.97 -11.69
N ALA A 193 2.36 14.35 -12.76
CA ALA A 193 1.46 15.02 -13.69
C ALA A 193 0.17 15.51 -13.00
N SER A 194 -0.40 14.69 -12.12
CA SER A 194 -1.65 15.05 -11.43
C SER A 194 -1.42 16.05 -10.30
N ILE A 195 -0.31 15.97 -9.55
CA ILE A 195 0.04 16.91 -8.48
C ILE A 195 0.30 18.31 -9.03
N ALA A 196 1.03 18.42 -10.14
CA ALA A 196 1.43 19.71 -10.71
C ALA A 196 0.29 20.43 -11.44
N ASN A 197 -0.78 19.72 -11.84
CA ASN A 197 -1.85 20.23 -12.69
C ASN A 197 -3.25 20.16 -12.07
N ALA A 198 -3.38 19.67 -10.84
CA ALA A 198 -4.65 19.55 -10.15
C ALA A 198 -4.48 19.68 -8.64
N ASP A 199 -5.59 19.97 -7.96
CA ASP A 199 -5.63 20.13 -6.52
C ASP A 199 -5.71 18.80 -5.77
N TRP A 200 -4.92 18.70 -4.70
CA TRP A 200 -4.84 17.53 -3.82
C TRP A 200 -4.63 18.00 -2.38
N ASP A 201 -5.25 17.32 -1.43
CA ASP A 201 -5.24 17.73 -0.01
C ASP A 201 -4.28 16.88 0.82
N VAL A 202 -4.11 15.62 0.42
CA VAL A 202 -3.30 14.65 1.16
C VAL A 202 -2.45 13.80 0.24
N MET A 203 -1.20 13.55 0.65
CA MET A 203 -0.38 12.46 0.12
C MET A 203 -0.11 11.38 1.17
N THR A 204 -0.30 10.11 0.79
CA THR A 204 -0.05 8.94 1.65
C THR A 204 1.06 8.04 1.09
N TRP A 205 1.85 7.44 1.97
CA TRP A 205 2.91 6.47 1.60
C TRP A 205 2.85 5.19 2.44
N GLY A 206 3.39 4.12 1.85
CA GLY A 206 3.76 2.91 2.58
C GLY A 206 5.28 2.79 2.69
N PRO A 207 5.83 2.52 3.88
CA PRO A 207 7.24 2.45 4.13
C PRO A 207 7.84 1.18 3.56
N TYR A 208 9.12 1.22 3.27
CA TYR A 208 9.89 0.05 2.88
C TYR A 208 11.18 -0.07 3.70
N PHE A 209 11.86 -1.20 3.55
CA PHE A 209 13.12 -1.45 4.25
C PHE A 209 14.17 -0.39 3.87
N ASN A 210 14.97 0.04 4.85
CA ASN A 210 16.03 1.05 4.73
C ASN A 210 15.55 2.38 4.15
N ASP A 211 14.33 2.79 4.51
CA ASP A 211 13.85 4.11 4.13
C ASP A 211 14.70 5.22 4.77
N GLU A 212 15.00 6.24 3.96
CA GLU A 212 15.73 7.43 4.35
C GLU A 212 14.84 8.66 4.23
N ILE A 213 15.26 9.75 4.89
CA ILE A 213 14.49 10.99 5.00
C ILE A 213 14.24 11.59 3.61
N GLU A 214 15.27 11.56 2.76
CA GLU A 214 15.32 12.08 1.40
C GLU A 214 14.28 11.43 0.50
N TYR A 215 13.91 10.17 0.78
CA TYR A 215 12.89 9.46 0.02
C TYR A 215 11.50 10.08 0.22
N TYR A 216 11.27 10.78 1.32
CA TYR A 216 10.01 11.47 1.63
C TYR A 216 10.07 12.95 1.29
N THR A 217 11.17 13.63 1.61
CA THR A 217 11.28 15.09 1.42
C THR A 217 11.18 15.50 -0.04
N CYS A 218 11.71 14.71 -0.97
CA CYS A 218 11.59 15.01 -2.40
C CYS A 218 10.13 15.06 -2.89
N TRP A 219 9.29 14.15 -2.37
CA TRP A 219 7.85 14.18 -2.61
C TRP A 219 7.18 15.36 -1.92
N ILE A 220 7.51 15.62 -0.66
CA ILE A 220 6.95 16.74 0.12
C ILE A 220 7.22 18.07 -0.58
N ASP A 221 8.48 18.34 -0.94
CA ASP A 221 8.89 19.57 -1.60
C ASP A 221 8.18 19.76 -2.95
N PHE A 222 8.08 18.69 -3.73
CA PHE A 222 7.36 18.74 -5.01
C PHE A 222 5.87 19.00 -4.80
N CYS A 223 5.23 18.34 -3.85
CA CYS A 223 3.82 18.56 -3.52
C CYS A 223 3.59 20.00 -3.03
N LEU A 224 4.38 20.49 -2.08
CA LEU A 224 4.22 21.82 -1.49
C LEU A 224 4.49 22.96 -2.48
N LYS A 225 5.27 22.72 -3.54
CA LYS A 225 5.42 23.67 -4.66
C LYS A 225 4.08 24.03 -5.31
N TYR A 226 3.15 23.08 -5.38
CA TYR A 226 1.84 23.25 -6.04
C TYR A 226 0.67 23.27 -5.06
N GLN A 227 0.82 22.63 -3.89
CA GLN A 227 -0.22 22.44 -2.87
C GLN A 227 0.32 22.83 -1.47
N PRO A 228 0.44 24.13 -1.14
CA PRO A 228 1.09 24.59 0.09
C PRO A 228 0.47 24.07 1.40
N ASN A 229 -0.82 23.70 1.35
CA ASN A 229 -1.60 23.22 2.49
C ASN A 229 -1.70 21.69 2.55
N MET A 230 -1.07 20.96 1.62
CA MET A 230 -1.13 19.50 1.62
C MET A 230 -0.56 18.91 2.92
N LYS A 231 -1.24 17.89 3.43
CA LYS A 231 -0.78 17.06 4.55
C LYS A 231 -0.25 15.71 4.06
N PHE A 232 0.61 15.10 4.85
CA PHE A 232 1.40 13.94 4.47
C PHE A 232 1.30 12.86 5.54
N TYR A 233 1.08 11.61 5.11
CA TYR A 233 0.83 10.51 6.03
C TYR A 233 1.62 9.27 5.66
N LEU A 234 2.33 8.72 6.64
CA LEU A 234 3.01 7.42 6.53
C LEU A 234 2.21 6.34 7.24
N SER A 235 1.82 5.28 6.54
CA SER A 235 1.29 4.06 7.17
C SER A 235 2.46 3.24 7.72
N ASP A 236 2.66 3.19 9.03
CA ASP A 236 3.87 2.63 9.66
C ASP A 236 4.04 1.10 9.56
N ALA A 237 3.21 0.42 8.75
CA ALA A 237 3.14 -1.04 8.62
C ALA A 237 2.96 -1.71 9.98
N TRP A 238 3.16 -3.02 10.11
CA TRP A 238 2.91 -3.73 11.38
C TRP A 238 3.97 -4.78 11.69
N ILE A 239 3.81 -5.42 12.85
CA ILE A 239 4.64 -6.52 13.35
C ILE A 239 4.77 -7.60 12.28
N GLN A 240 6.00 -8.07 12.06
CA GLN A 240 6.27 -9.12 11.09
C GLN A 240 7.24 -10.14 11.69
N LEU A 241 7.09 -11.41 11.29
CA LEU A 241 7.91 -12.53 11.77
C LEU A 241 9.41 -12.31 11.56
N TYR A 242 9.79 -11.43 10.64
CA TYR A 242 11.19 -11.15 10.42
C TYR A 242 11.91 -10.43 11.56
N GLN A 243 11.16 -9.80 12.45
CA GLN A 243 11.72 -9.23 13.68
C GLN A 243 12.27 -10.32 14.60
N LEU A 244 11.85 -11.56 14.37
CA LEU A 244 12.38 -12.74 15.05
C LEU A 244 13.53 -13.34 14.23
N GLU A 245 14.51 -13.91 14.93
CA GLU A 245 15.61 -14.63 14.30
C GLU A 245 15.12 -15.89 13.57
N GLU A 246 14.16 -16.59 14.18
CA GLU A 246 13.49 -17.75 13.63
C GLU A 246 11.99 -17.74 13.96
N ASN A 247 11.20 -18.47 13.17
CA ASN A 247 9.79 -18.65 13.47
C ASN A 247 9.65 -19.51 14.74
N PRO A 248 8.81 -19.13 15.71
CA PRO A 248 8.55 -19.97 16.87
C PRO A 248 7.78 -21.23 16.46
N GLU A 249 7.90 -22.28 17.27
CA GLU A 249 7.23 -23.57 17.03
C GLU A 249 5.70 -23.48 17.20
N SER A 250 5.20 -22.51 17.97
CA SER A 250 3.80 -22.38 18.35
C SER A 250 3.40 -20.91 18.50
N GLU A 251 2.10 -20.62 18.35
CA GLU A 251 1.54 -19.30 18.62
C GLU A 251 1.55 -18.92 20.10
N GLU A 252 1.75 -19.87 21.01
CA GLU A 252 1.93 -19.62 22.46
C GLU A 252 3.12 -18.68 22.76
N PHE A 253 4.06 -18.58 21.82
CA PHE A 253 5.16 -17.61 21.89
C PHE A 253 4.68 -16.15 21.93
N PHE A 254 3.58 -15.83 21.25
CA PHE A 254 3.07 -14.46 21.12
C PHE A 254 2.25 -14.07 22.35
N THR A 255 2.91 -13.95 23.49
CA THR A 255 2.33 -13.35 24.69
C THR A 255 2.08 -11.86 24.48
N GLU A 256 1.27 -11.24 25.35
CA GLU A 256 1.03 -9.80 25.31
C GLU A 256 2.34 -8.99 25.40
N GLU A 257 3.29 -9.43 26.24
CA GLU A 257 4.60 -8.79 26.39
C GLU A 257 5.44 -8.88 25.10
N VAL A 258 5.42 -10.04 24.42
CA VAL A 258 6.13 -10.23 23.16
C VAL A 258 5.51 -9.36 22.06
N ILE A 259 4.19 -9.33 21.95
CA ILE A 259 3.47 -8.49 20.98
C ILE A 259 3.76 -7.01 21.23
N GLU A 260 3.70 -6.56 22.48
CA GLU A 260 3.98 -5.17 22.86
C GLU A 260 5.41 -4.78 22.44
N LYS A 261 6.40 -5.62 22.77
CA LYS A 261 7.79 -5.38 22.38
C LYS A 261 7.96 -5.25 20.86
N LEU A 262 7.40 -6.19 20.09
CA LEU A 262 7.50 -6.17 18.63
C LEU A 262 6.78 -4.96 18.02
N GLY A 263 5.64 -4.57 18.59
CA GLY A 263 4.89 -3.38 18.18
C GLY A 263 5.68 -2.11 18.45
N GLN A 264 6.31 -2.00 19.63
CA GLN A 264 7.13 -0.86 20.02
C GLN A 264 8.37 -0.72 19.13
N GLU A 265 9.07 -1.82 18.81
CA GLU A 265 10.18 -1.81 17.85
C GLU A 265 9.77 -1.23 16.48
N LYS A 266 8.57 -1.58 16.00
CA LYS A 266 8.02 -1.06 14.75
C LYS A 266 7.65 0.41 14.83
N ARG A 267 6.96 0.80 15.90
CA ARG A 267 6.59 2.18 16.17
C ARG A 267 7.82 3.07 16.23
N ASP A 268 8.87 2.64 16.94
CA ASP A 268 10.10 3.43 17.07
C ASP A 268 10.85 3.58 15.75
N LEU A 269 10.88 2.54 14.91
CA LEU A 269 11.56 2.60 13.62
C LEU A 269 11.04 3.75 12.76
N TYR A 270 9.72 3.79 12.50
CA TYR A 270 9.14 4.82 11.63
C TYR A 270 8.77 6.10 12.37
N GLY A 271 8.42 6.02 13.65
CA GLY A 271 8.19 7.19 14.50
C GLY A 271 9.42 8.08 14.61
N ASN A 272 10.62 7.50 14.78
CA ASN A 272 11.85 8.28 14.83
C ASN A 272 12.25 8.88 13.47
N LEU A 273 11.96 8.18 12.37
CA LEU A 273 12.14 8.73 11.03
C LEU A 273 11.20 9.92 10.80
N MET A 274 9.91 9.76 11.07
CA MET A 274 8.90 10.80 10.83
C MET A 274 9.02 12.00 11.77
N LYS A 275 9.53 11.84 13.00
CA LYS A 275 9.88 12.98 13.86
C LYS A 275 10.87 13.93 13.18
N LYS A 276 11.94 13.39 12.57
CA LYS A 276 12.92 14.19 11.84
C LYS A 276 12.32 14.86 10.60
N VAL A 277 11.42 14.17 9.90
CA VAL A 277 10.70 14.77 8.77
C VAL A 277 9.78 15.91 9.25
N ARG A 278 9.07 15.73 10.38
CA ARG A 278 8.21 16.76 10.97
C ARG A 278 8.98 17.99 11.47
N GLU A 279 10.22 17.83 11.93
CA GLU A 279 11.10 18.97 12.25
C GLU A 279 11.34 19.88 11.03
N MET A 280 11.43 19.31 9.83
CA MET A 280 11.59 20.06 8.58
C MET A 280 10.26 20.59 8.02
N TYR A 281 9.16 19.88 8.28
CA TYR A 281 7.82 20.25 7.83
C TYR A 281 6.82 20.25 8.99
N PRO A 282 6.87 21.27 9.88
CA PRO A 282 5.97 21.37 11.01
C PRO A 282 4.50 21.29 10.59
N ASP A 283 3.70 20.56 11.38
CA ASP A 283 2.24 20.43 11.26
C ASP A 283 1.71 19.88 9.93
N LYS A 284 2.58 19.28 9.12
CA LYS A 284 2.22 18.70 7.82
C LYS A 284 2.36 17.18 7.76
N VAL A 285 3.15 16.58 8.65
CA VAL A 285 3.55 15.16 8.55
C VAL A 285 3.01 14.36 9.74
N PHE A 286 2.30 13.28 9.43
CA PHE A 286 1.55 12.45 10.37
C PHE A 286 1.79 10.95 10.09
N ILE A 287 1.40 10.10 11.04
CA ILE A 287 1.41 8.63 10.91
C ILE A 287 -0.03 8.12 10.84
N LEU A 288 -0.31 7.20 9.92
CA LEU A 288 -1.47 6.30 10.00
C LEU A 288 -1.03 5.12 10.87
N PRO A 289 -1.50 4.98 12.12
CA PRO A 289 -0.94 4.06 13.10
C PRO A 289 -1.45 2.62 12.90
N THR A 290 -1.16 2.06 11.72
CA THR A 290 -1.53 0.69 11.37
C THR A 290 -0.79 -0.35 12.21
N SER A 291 0.45 -0.05 12.64
CA SER A 291 1.23 -0.90 13.52
C SER A 291 0.53 -1.09 14.85
N ASP A 292 0.08 0.01 15.43
CA ASP A 292 -0.60 0.04 16.72
C ASP A 292 -1.93 -0.69 16.66
N ALA A 293 -2.73 -0.43 15.62
CA ALA A 293 -4.01 -1.11 15.45
C ALA A 293 -3.83 -2.64 15.33
N MET A 294 -2.85 -3.10 14.56
CA MET A 294 -2.58 -4.53 14.41
C MET A 294 -1.97 -5.14 15.69
N THR A 295 -1.16 -4.39 16.42
CA THR A 295 -0.61 -4.77 17.73
C THR A 295 -1.74 -4.92 18.75
N LEU A 296 -2.64 -3.94 18.84
CA LEU A 296 -3.83 -4.00 19.68
C LEU A 296 -4.72 -5.19 19.32
N ALA A 297 -5.01 -5.40 18.03
CA ALA A 297 -5.79 -6.56 17.60
C ALA A 297 -5.14 -7.89 18.03
N ALA A 298 -3.82 -8.03 17.93
CA ALA A 298 -3.12 -9.22 18.41
C ALA A 298 -3.24 -9.39 19.93
N LYS A 299 -3.18 -8.29 20.72
CA LYS A 299 -3.39 -8.32 22.17
C LYS A 299 -4.83 -8.72 22.53
N TYR A 300 -5.84 -8.16 21.87
CA TYR A 300 -7.24 -8.56 22.03
C TYR A 300 -7.43 -10.06 21.70
N TYR A 301 -6.77 -10.58 20.67
CA TYR A 301 -6.79 -12.01 20.37
C TYR A 301 -6.19 -12.86 21.50
N VAL A 302 -5.01 -12.50 22.01
CA VAL A 302 -4.34 -13.23 23.11
C VAL A 302 -5.19 -13.27 24.38
N ARG A 303 -5.98 -12.23 24.63
CA ARG A 303 -6.93 -12.16 25.76
C ARG A 303 -8.23 -12.94 25.52
N GLY A 304 -8.46 -13.46 24.31
CA GLY A 304 -9.71 -14.14 23.94
C GLY A 304 -10.87 -13.18 23.67
N GLU A 305 -10.57 -11.91 23.39
CA GLU A 305 -11.55 -10.81 23.24
C GLU A 305 -11.81 -10.46 21.76
N LEU A 306 -11.09 -11.07 20.81
CA LEU A 306 -11.26 -10.83 19.38
C LEU A 306 -12.13 -11.93 18.74
N PRO A 307 -13.42 -11.69 18.45
CA PRO A 307 -14.35 -12.74 18.05
C PRO A 307 -14.04 -13.30 16.65
N GLN A 308 -14.38 -14.58 16.43
CA GLN A 308 -14.24 -15.32 15.16
C GLN A 308 -12.82 -15.52 14.61
N VAL A 309 -11.82 -14.81 15.15
CA VAL A 309 -10.40 -14.98 14.80
C VAL A 309 -9.87 -16.26 15.43
N GLU A 310 -9.08 -17.01 14.67
CA GLU A 310 -8.61 -18.36 15.03
C GLU A 310 -7.11 -18.43 15.30
N GLY A 311 -6.35 -17.41 14.92
CA GLY A 311 -4.88 -17.41 15.00
C GLY A 311 -4.26 -16.03 14.81
N ILE A 312 -2.96 -15.94 15.05
CA ILE A 312 -2.16 -14.74 14.82
C ILE A 312 -1.45 -14.85 13.47
N HIS A 313 -0.68 -15.91 13.27
CA HIS A 313 0.07 -16.17 12.05
C HIS A 313 -0.32 -17.52 11.46
N LYS A 314 -0.93 -17.51 10.27
CA LYS A 314 -1.26 -18.74 9.54
C LYS A 314 -0.05 -19.66 9.32
N VAL A 315 1.13 -19.10 9.14
CA VAL A 315 2.37 -19.88 8.93
C VAL A 315 2.78 -20.67 10.18
N ILE A 316 2.35 -20.25 11.36
CA ILE A 316 2.70 -20.87 12.65
C ILE A 316 1.52 -21.72 13.13
N GLY A 317 0.34 -21.10 13.32
CA GLY A 317 -0.85 -21.78 13.84
C GLY A 317 -1.66 -22.59 12.81
N GLY A 318 -1.39 -22.40 11.50
CA GLY A 318 -2.09 -23.11 10.42
C GLY A 318 -3.55 -22.71 10.20
N LYS A 319 -4.07 -21.71 10.92
CA LYS A 319 -5.47 -21.29 10.88
C LYS A 319 -5.73 -20.28 9.76
N GLU A 320 -6.84 -20.43 9.05
CA GLU A 320 -7.19 -19.55 7.92
C GLU A 320 -7.61 -18.16 8.39
N ARG A 321 -8.38 -18.08 9.49
CA ARG A 321 -8.82 -16.82 10.11
C ARG A 321 -7.75 -16.28 11.06
N SER A 322 -6.53 -16.14 10.56
CA SER A 322 -5.41 -15.54 11.29
C SER A 322 -5.24 -14.05 10.95
N LEU A 323 -4.66 -13.26 11.85
CA LEU A 323 -4.31 -11.84 11.59
C LEU A 323 -3.42 -11.69 10.35
N TRP A 324 -2.43 -12.58 10.21
CA TRP A 324 -1.47 -12.56 9.11
C TRP A 324 -1.43 -13.90 8.37
N ARG A 325 -1.50 -13.85 7.04
CA ARG A 325 -1.69 -15.06 6.20
C ARG A 325 -0.41 -15.71 5.69
N ASP A 326 0.73 -15.04 5.75
CA ASP A 326 1.98 -15.52 5.18
C ASP A 326 3.23 -15.05 5.95
N GLN A 327 4.39 -15.57 5.54
CA GLN A 327 5.68 -15.30 6.17
C GLN A 327 6.07 -13.81 6.11
N LEU A 328 5.59 -13.10 5.10
CA LEU A 328 5.90 -11.68 4.95
C LEU A 328 5.05 -10.83 5.91
N GLY A 329 3.90 -11.34 6.32
CA GLY A 329 2.97 -10.65 7.21
C GLY A 329 1.86 -9.92 6.46
N HIS A 330 1.48 -10.35 5.25
CA HIS A 330 0.26 -9.79 4.65
C HIS A 330 -0.96 -10.07 5.53
N LEU A 331 -1.91 -9.14 5.54
CA LEU A 331 -3.16 -9.27 6.28
C LEU A 331 -3.90 -10.56 5.88
N GLY A 332 -4.40 -11.26 6.88
CA GLY A 332 -5.34 -12.35 6.73
C GLY A 332 -6.72 -11.88 6.32
N PRO A 333 -7.63 -12.81 6.00
CA PRO A 333 -8.96 -12.46 5.51
C PRO A 333 -9.65 -11.50 6.48
N GLY A 334 -10.21 -10.40 5.95
CA GLY A 334 -11.01 -9.44 6.71
C GLY A 334 -10.24 -8.37 7.48
N PHE A 335 -8.94 -8.54 7.73
CA PHE A 335 -8.13 -7.54 8.45
C PHE A 335 -7.83 -6.29 7.61
N ASP A 336 -8.05 -6.36 6.29
CA ASP A 336 -8.09 -5.19 5.42
C ASP A 336 -9.14 -4.15 5.86
N ARG A 337 -10.19 -4.59 6.59
CA ARG A 337 -11.19 -3.68 7.18
C ARG A 337 -10.59 -2.82 8.29
N LEU A 338 -9.84 -3.43 9.21
CA LEU A 338 -9.16 -2.72 10.29
C LEU A 338 -8.18 -1.68 9.73
N GLU A 339 -7.37 -2.06 8.73
CA GLU A 339 -6.47 -1.10 8.06
C GLU A 339 -7.25 0.07 7.45
N GLY A 340 -8.35 -0.20 6.75
CA GLY A 340 -9.21 0.85 6.19
C GLY A 340 -9.81 1.78 7.25
N TYR A 341 -10.22 1.24 8.40
CA TYR A 341 -10.75 2.04 9.50
C TYR A 341 -9.69 2.95 10.12
N VAL A 342 -8.43 2.49 10.24
CA VAL A 342 -7.30 3.34 10.67
C VAL A 342 -7.08 4.49 9.69
N PHE A 343 -7.12 4.21 8.38
CA PHE A 343 -6.99 5.25 7.35
C PHE A 343 -8.11 6.29 7.50
N TYR A 344 -9.37 5.83 7.55
CA TYR A 344 -10.52 6.71 7.71
C TYR A 344 -10.41 7.55 8.99
N ALA A 345 -10.15 6.92 10.13
CA ALA A 345 -10.11 7.58 11.42
C ALA A 345 -9.02 8.65 11.50
N THR A 346 -7.83 8.35 10.96
CA THR A 346 -6.71 9.30 10.98
C THR A 346 -6.92 10.45 10.02
N LEU A 347 -7.42 10.18 8.81
CA LEU A 347 -7.58 11.19 7.76
C LEU A 347 -8.73 12.15 8.07
N TYR A 348 -9.82 11.62 8.63
CA TYR A 348 -11.04 12.39 8.89
C TYR A 348 -11.19 12.83 10.34
N GLY A 349 -10.31 12.38 11.25
CA GLY A 349 -10.40 12.70 12.67
C GLY A 349 -11.76 12.28 13.24
N LYS A 350 -12.27 11.11 12.84
CA LYS A 350 -13.62 10.65 13.19
C LYS A 350 -13.60 9.17 13.50
N SER A 351 -14.19 8.79 14.62
CA SER A 351 -14.32 7.41 15.04
C SER A 351 -15.15 6.63 14.01
N PRO A 352 -14.64 5.49 13.52
CA PRO A 352 -15.43 4.58 12.69
C PRO A 352 -16.65 4.00 13.41
N GLU A 353 -16.71 4.08 14.74
CA GLU A 353 -17.86 3.65 15.54
C GLU A 353 -19.11 4.52 15.27
N LEU A 354 -18.92 5.75 14.79
CA LEU A 354 -20.00 6.68 14.44
C LEU A 354 -20.66 6.40 13.07
N ILE A 355 -20.15 5.44 12.29
CA ILE A 355 -20.75 5.09 11.01
C ILE A 355 -21.95 4.15 11.27
N ASP A 356 -23.16 4.69 11.20
CA ASP A 356 -24.40 3.96 11.48
C ASP A 356 -24.71 2.84 10.48
N LYS A 357 -24.20 2.96 9.24
CA LYS A 357 -24.46 1.99 8.17
C LYS A 357 -23.49 0.81 8.24
N GLU A 358 -24.01 -0.36 7.86
CA GLU A 358 -23.16 -1.50 7.56
C GLU A 358 -22.28 -1.19 6.35
N VAL A 359 -20.99 -1.52 6.45
CA VAL A 359 -20.03 -1.32 5.36
C VAL A 359 -20.02 -2.55 4.46
N ASP A 360 -20.39 -2.39 3.20
CA ASP A 360 -20.29 -3.47 2.21
C ASP A 360 -18.82 -3.69 1.78
N PHE A 361 -18.15 -4.60 2.49
CA PHE A 361 -16.82 -5.10 2.14
C PHE A 361 -16.81 -6.17 1.05
N GLY A 362 -17.98 -6.60 0.57
CA GLY A 362 -18.12 -7.69 -0.37
C GLY A 362 -17.67 -9.05 0.20
N GLY A 363 -18.00 -10.12 -0.52
CA GLY A 363 -17.72 -11.49 -0.10
C GLY A 363 -18.99 -12.29 0.20
N LYS A 364 -18.87 -13.61 0.18
CA LYS A 364 -19.94 -14.55 0.55
C LYS A 364 -19.49 -15.25 1.82
N GLY A 365 -20.11 -14.95 2.95
CA GLY A 365 -19.75 -15.59 4.22
C GLY A 365 -20.17 -14.76 5.43
N ASP A 366 -19.94 -15.35 6.60
CA ASP A 366 -20.25 -14.83 7.93
C ASP A 366 -19.06 -14.15 8.62
N TYR A 367 -17.95 -13.98 7.88
CA TYR A 367 -16.66 -13.52 8.41
C TYR A 367 -16.03 -12.42 7.54
N PRO A 368 -15.48 -11.34 8.16
CA PRO A 368 -15.74 -10.89 9.52
C PRO A 368 -17.23 -10.60 9.76
N GLY A 369 -17.77 -11.14 10.85
CA GLY A 369 -19.12 -10.86 11.30
C GLY A 369 -19.25 -9.50 12.00
N PRO A 370 -20.48 -9.07 12.34
CA PRO A 370 -20.75 -7.75 12.89
C PRO A 370 -19.99 -7.42 14.18
N ASP A 371 -19.80 -8.40 15.07
CA ASP A 371 -19.09 -8.17 16.34
C ASP A 371 -17.59 -7.97 16.13
N LEU A 372 -16.99 -8.67 15.15
CA LEU A 372 -15.59 -8.45 14.77
C LEU A 372 -15.42 -7.09 14.08
N ASP A 373 -16.38 -6.66 13.25
CA ASP A 373 -16.37 -5.33 12.63
C ASP A 373 -16.42 -4.21 13.69
N LYS A 374 -17.30 -4.33 14.71
CA LYS A 374 -17.35 -3.40 15.84
C LYS A 374 -16.01 -3.32 16.57
N MET A 375 -15.38 -4.47 16.82
CA MET A 375 -14.05 -4.51 17.43
C MET A 375 -13.00 -3.83 16.55
N PHE A 376 -13.04 -4.01 15.22
CA PHE A 376 -12.12 -3.30 14.33
C PHE A 376 -12.29 -1.78 14.37
N ARG A 377 -13.53 -1.27 14.42
CA ARG A 377 -13.80 0.16 14.54
C ARG A 377 -13.23 0.75 15.84
N LYS A 378 -13.50 0.07 16.96
CA LYS A 378 -12.97 0.43 18.28
C LYS A 378 -11.43 0.42 18.30
N ILE A 379 -10.82 -0.67 17.83
CA ILE A 379 -9.35 -0.81 17.79
C ILE A 379 -8.72 0.28 16.93
N ALA A 380 -9.33 0.62 15.78
CA ALA A 380 -8.84 1.71 14.94
C ALA A 380 -8.88 3.06 15.68
N TRP A 381 -9.97 3.38 16.37
CA TRP A 381 -10.07 4.63 17.14
C TRP A 381 -9.08 4.69 18.31
N GLU A 382 -8.94 3.59 19.06
CA GLU A 382 -7.97 3.44 20.15
C GLU A 382 -6.53 3.63 19.67
N ALA A 383 -6.17 3.04 18.53
CA ALA A 383 -4.85 3.21 17.94
C ALA A 383 -4.59 4.66 17.47
N VAL A 384 -5.59 5.29 16.84
CA VAL A 384 -5.46 6.63 16.27
C VAL A 384 -5.32 7.70 17.33
N THR A 385 -6.19 7.68 18.35
CA THR A 385 -6.15 8.63 19.48
C THR A 385 -4.98 8.37 20.42
N GLY A 386 -4.50 7.12 20.51
CA GLY A 386 -3.35 6.74 21.33
C GLY A 386 -1.97 7.00 20.71
N HIS A 387 -1.88 7.29 19.40
CA HIS A 387 -0.59 7.46 18.73
C HIS A 387 -0.15 8.94 18.66
N PRO A 388 1.01 9.32 19.22
CA PRO A 388 1.40 10.74 19.39
C PRO A 388 1.68 11.49 18.08
N LEU A 389 1.86 10.79 16.95
CA LEU A 389 2.05 11.41 15.63
C LEU A 389 0.87 11.22 14.69
N SER A 390 -0.28 10.72 15.16
CA SER A 390 -1.49 10.63 14.30
C SER A 390 -2.06 12.02 13.99
N GLY A 391 -1.90 12.97 14.91
CA GLY A 391 -2.52 14.29 14.85
C GLY A 391 -3.99 14.31 15.24
N VAL A 392 -4.53 13.21 15.79
CA VAL A 392 -5.90 13.09 16.26
C VAL A 392 -5.91 12.94 17.79
N VAL A 393 -6.70 13.78 18.45
CA VAL A 393 -6.91 13.80 19.89
C VAL A 393 -8.42 13.89 20.12
N ASP A 394 -8.94 13.18 21.12
CA ASP A 394 -10.35 13.09 21.48
C ASP A 394 -10.45 13.09 23.02
N GLU A 395 -10.26 14.27 23.62
CA GLU A 395 -10.26 14.47 25.07
C GLU A 395 -11.67 14.38 25.67
N ASP A 396 -12.70 14.76 24.91
CA ASP A 396 -14.09 14.75 25.36
C ASP A 396 -14.80 13.39 25.15
N GLY A 397 -14.22 12.52 24.32
CA GLY A 397 -14.69 11.16 24.08
C GLY A 397 -15.94 11.09 23.21
N ASP A 398 -16.22 12.12 22.40
CA ASP A 398 -17.37 12.14 21.50
C ASP A 398 -17.12 11.38 20.18
N GLY A 399 -15.89 10.91 19.96
CA GLY A 399 -15.48 10.18 18.76
C GLY A 399 -15.14 11.10 17.58
N MET A 400 -14.92 12.39 17.82
CA MET A 400 -14.42 13.35 16.84
C MET A 400 -13.08 13.92 17.31
N ALA A 401 -12.24 14.34 16.36
CA ALA A 401 -11.01 15.01 16.70
C ALA A 401 -11.30 16.40 17.29
N ASP A 402 -10.69 16.71 18.42
CA ASP A 402 -10.76 18.02 19.04
C ASP A 402 -10.23 19.10 18.10
N VAL A 403 -10.96 20.21 18.01
CA VAL A 403 -10.49 21.38 17.29
C VAL A 403 -9.36 22.01 18.10
N VAL A 404 -8.11 21.80 17.69
CA VAL A 404 -6.98 22.55 18.23
C VAL A 404 -7.17 24.01 17.80
N SER A 405 -7.56 24.88 18.73
CA SER A 405 -7.63 26.32 18.47
C SER A 405 -6.22 26.83 18.16
N GLU A 406 -6.01 27.31 16.94
CA GLU A 406 -4.78 28.01 16.52
C GLU A 406 -4.53 29.29 17.32
#